data_AF-A0A5K0XD45-F1
#
_entry.id   AF-A0A5K0XD45-F1
#
_cell.length_a   1.000
_cell.length_b   1.000
_cell.length_c   1.000
_cell.angle_alpha   90.00
_cell.angle_beta   90.00
_cell.angle_gamma   90.00
#
_symmetry.space_group_name_H-M   'P 1'
#
loop_
_entity.id
_entity.type
_entity.pdbx_description
1 polymer ?
#
loop_
_entity_poly.entity_id
_entity_poly.type
_entity_poly.pdbx_seq_one_letter_code
_entity_poly.pdbx_strand_id
1 'polypeptide(L)' 'GIPPSPRSDHAAAVHAERYLLIFGGGSHATCFNDLHVLDLQS' A
#
# COMPACT_ATOMS: atom_id res chain seq x y z
N GLY A 1 0.56 7.23 -11.16
CA GLY A 1 -0.59 6.81 -10.32
C GLY A 1 -0.88 7.84 -9.26
N ILE A 2 -1.92 7.65 -8.45
CA ILE A 2 -2.23 8.48 -7.27
C ILE A 2 -1.65 7.77 -6.04
N PRO A 3 -0.72 8.40 -5.28
CA PRO A 3 -0.14 7.79 -4.11
C PRO A 3 -1.17 7.65 -2.97
N PRO A 4 -1.04 6.62 -2.11
CA PRO A 4 -1.86 6.53 -0.91
C PRO A 4 -1.61 7.71 0.04
N SER A 5 -2.58 8.01 0.90
CA SER A 5 -2.35 8.91 2.03
C SER A 5 -1.24 8.39 2.95
N PRO A 6 -0.46 9.28 3.60
CA PRO A 6 0.58 8.88 4.55
C PRO A 6 0.05 7.93 5.64
N ARG A 7 0.81 6.87 5.91
CA ARG A 7 0.41 5.77 6.81
C ARG A 7 1.62 5.05 7.42
N SER A 8 1.47 4.49 8.61
CA SER A 8 2.39 3.57 9.31
C SER A 8 1.76 2.19 9.48
N ASP A 9 2.55 1.20 9.92
CA ASP A 9 2.09 -0.13 10.32
C ASP A 9 1.25 -0.87 9.26
N HIS A 10 1.48 -0.57 7.99
CA HIS A 10 0.85 -1.25 6.86
C HIS A 10 1.57 -2.56 6.55
N ALA A 11 0.84 -3.52 5.99
CA ALA A 11 1.47 -4.71 5.41
C ALA A 11 1.95 -4.39 3.99
N ALA A 12 3.16 -4.82 3.66
CA ALA A 12 3.76 -4.67 2.33
C ALA A 12 4.29 -6.02 1.83
N ALA A 13 3.98 -6.37 0.58
CA ALA A 13 4.48 -7.59 -0.05
C ALA A 13 4.64 -7.41 -1.57
N VAL A 14 5.63 -8.08 -2.14
CA VAL A 14 5.78 -8.20 -3.59
C VAL A 14 5.03 -9.44 -4.07
N HIS A 15 4.24 -9.28 -5.14
CA HIS A 15 3.51 -10.36 -5.79
C HIS A 15 3.95 -10.51 -7.26
N ALA A 16 4.13 -11.77 -7.68
CA ALA A 16 4.50 -12.14 -9.05
C ALA A 16 5.72 -11.37 -9.60
N GLU A 17 6.66 -10.98 -8.72
CA GLU A 17 7.87 -10.23 -9.05
C GLU A 17 7.64 -8.90 -9.80
N ARG A 18 6.41 -8.39 -9.77
CA ARG A 18 5.98 -7.22 -10.55
C ARG A 18 5.19 -6.22 -9.73
N TYR A 19 4.34 -6.67 -8.83
CA TYR A 19 3.41 -5.80 -8.12
C TYR A 19 3.81 -5.63 -6.66
N LEU A 20 3.99 -4.39 -6.22
CA LEU A 20 4.07 -4.07 -4.80
C LEU A 20 2.66 -3.83 -4.27
N LEU A 21 2.25 -4.65 -3.31
CA LEU A 21 0.96 -4.56 -2.62
C LEU A 21 1.16 -3.88 -1.27
N ILE A 22 0.32 -2.90 -0.95
CA ILE A 22 0.25 -2.23 0.35
C ILE A 22 -1.18 -2.37 0.88
N PHE A 23 -1.37 -3.06 1.99
CA PHE A 23 -2.68 -3.25 2.61
C PHE A 23 -2.76 -2.58 3.98
N GLY A 24 -3.82 -1.80 4.18
CA GLY A 24 -4.18 -1.20 5.46
C GLY A 24 -3.12 -0.23 6.01
N GLY A 25 -2.85 -0.36 7.31
CA GLY A 25 -2.03 0.56 8.10
C GLY A 25 -2.87 1.61 8.82
N GLY A 26 -2.19 2.58 9.43
CA GLY A 26 -2.83 3.63 10.21
C GLY A 26 -2.15 4.99 10.07
N SER A 27 -2.86 6.02 10.46
CA SER A 27 -2.31 7.34 10.78
C SER A 27 -2.77 7.74 12.18
N HIS A 28 -2.41 8.94 12.63
CA HIS A 28 -2.90 9.45 13.92
C HIS A 28 -4.43 9.50 14.04
N ALA A 29 -5.16 9.60 12.92
CA ALA A 29 -6.61 9.82 12.92
C ALA A 29 -7.42 8.73 12.18
N THR A 30 -6.78 7.83 11.46
CA THR A 30 -7.48 6.90 10.56
C THR A 30 -6.79 5.55 10.52
N CYS A 31 -7.57 4.48 10.69
CA CYS A 31 -7.16 3.13 10.35
C CYS A 31 -7.62 2.83 8.92
N PHE A 32 -6.72 2.35 8.07
CA PHE A 32 -6.99 2.07 6.68
C PHE A 32 -7.31 0.57 6.49
N ASN A 33 -8.22 0.28 5.55
CA ASN A 33 -8.58 -1.08 5.13
C ASN A 33 -8.56 -1.24 3.60
N ASP A 34 -7.87 -0.33 2.91
CA ASP A 34 -7.70 -0.29 1.47
C ASP A 34 -6.48 -1.10 1.01
N LEU A 35 -6.46 -1.47 -0.27
CA LEU A 35 -5.33 -2.11 -0.95
C LEU A 35 -4.82 -1.19 -2.05
N HIS A 36 -3.53 -0.85 -1.98
CA HIS A 36 -2.84 -0.15 -3.06
C HIS A 36 -1.90 -1.11 -3.79
N VAL A 37 -1.83 -0.94 -5.11
CA VAL A 37 -0.99 -1.75 -6.00
C VAL A 37 -0.13 -0.81 -6.83
N LEU A 38 1.19 -1.04 -6.81
CA LEU A 38 2.16 -0.40 -7.68
C LEU A 38 2.71 -1.44 -8.66
N ASP A 39 2.59 -1.19 -9.96
CA ASP A 39 3.28 -1.96 -10.99
C ASP A 39 4.73 -1.46 -11.09
N LEU A 40 5.70 -2.34 -10.81
CA LEU A 40 7.13 -2.02 -10.79
C LEU A 40 7.77 -2.05 -12.19
N GLN A 41 7.01 -2.46 -13.21
CA GLN A 41 7.50 -2.61 -14.58
C GLN A 41 6.82 -1.65 -15.57
N SER A 42 6.06 -0.67 -15.07
CA SER A 42 5.34 0.34 -15.88
C SER A 42 5.96 1.71 -15.85
#